data_AF-A0A6B3MTJ5-F1
#
_entry.id   AF-A0A6B3MTJ5-F1
#
_cell.length_a   1.000
_cell.length_b   1.000
_cell.length_c   1.000
_cell.angle_alpha   90.00
_cell.angle_beta   90.00
_cell.angle_gamma   90.00
#
_symmetry.space_group_name_H-M   'P 1'
#
loop_
_entity.id
_entity.type
_entity.pdbx_description
1 polymer ?
#
loop_
_entity_poly.entity_id
_entity_poly.type
_entity_poly.pdbx_seq_one_letter_code
_entity_poly.pdbx_strand_id
1 'polypeptide(L)'
;QQPLTLKSKTNVSSVMYQRMVVVEIEGNRWVFPVDEIFTVQRFHANELLDAPAVISNATYTYTKWIINWQDKKVNYLDDELLFYTLNRKIT
;
A
#
# COMPACT_ATOMS: atom_id res chain seq x y z
N GLN A 1 55.54 -9.54 11.29
CA GLN A 1 54.20 -9.60 10.67
C GLN A 1 53.35 -8.54 11.35
N GLN A 2 52.81 -7.58 10.59
CA GLN A 2 52.05 -6.44 11.12
C GLN A 2 50.56 -6.72 10.86
N PRO A 3 49.66 -6.53 11.84
CA PRO A 3 48.27 -6.94 11.70
C PRO A 3 47.55 -6.03 10.69
N LEU A 4 46.80 -6.66 9.78
CA LEU A 4 45.93 -6.00 8.83
C LEU A 4 44.80 -5.30 9.60
N THR A 5 44.86 -3.98 9.68
CA THR A 5 43.71 -3.17 10.12
C THR A 5 42.60 -3.31 9.09
N LEU A 6 41.57 -4.08 9.44
CA LEU A 6 40.33 -4.20 8.69
C LEU A 6 39.71 -2.82 8.55
N LYS A 7 39.80 -2.22 7.35
CA LYS A 7 39.09 -0.99 7.00
C LYS A 7 37.60 -1.25 7.26
N SER A 8 37.04 -0.49 8.20
CA SER A 8 35.63 -0.56 8.58
C SER A 8 34.75 -0.48 7.35
N LYS A 9 33.99 -1.55 7.14
CA LYS A 9 32.98 -1.74 6.09
C LYS A 9 32.16 -0.46 5.93
N THR A 10 32.20 0.10 4.72
CA THR A 10 31.43 1.26 4.29
C THR A 10 30.00 1.19 4.78
N ASN A 11 29.56 2.23 5.47
CA ASN A 11 28.18 2.41 5.93
C ASN A 11 27.30 2.50 4.68
N VAL A 12 26.65 1.40 4.29
CA VAL A 12 25.67 1.42 3.21
C VAL A 12 24.44 2.11 3.80
N SER A 13 24.33 3.42 3.59
CA SER A 13 23.08 4.12 3.84
C SER A 13 22.00 3.44 3.00
N SER A 14 20.93 2.92 3.62
CA SER A 14 19.81 2.35 2.90
C SER A 14 19.17 3.45 2.05
N VAL A 15 19.36 3.40 0.73
CA VAL A 15 18.68 4.32 -0.18
C VAL A 15 17.18 3.99 -0.13
N MET A 16 16.39 4.90 0.44
CA MET A 16 14.93 4.83 0.41
C MET A 16 14.45 5.29 -0.96
N TYR A 17 14.18 4.33 -1.85
CA TYR A 17 13.59 4.63 -3.14
C TYR A 17 12.09 4.89 -2.98
N GLN A 18 11.61 6.00 -3.56
CA GLN A 18 10.19 6.22 -3.80
C GLN A 18 9.65 5.09 -4.69
N ARG A 19 8.49 4.53 -4.36
CA ARG A 19 7.90 3.41 -5.10
C ARG A 19 6.66 3.88 -5.83
N MET A 20 6.35 3.20 -6.93
CA MET A 20 5.12 3.40 -7.67
C MET A 20 4.43 2.06 -7.85
N VAL A 21 3.11 2.06 -7.71
CA VAL A 21 2.24 0.93 -8.04
C VAL A 21 1.57 1.22 -9.36
N VAL A 22 1.76 0.34 -10.33
CA VAL A 22 1.08 0.40 -11.62
C VAL A 22 -0.09 -0.58 -11.59
N VAL A 23 -1.29 -0.08 -11.88
CA VAL A 23 -2.52 -0.89 -11.94
C VAL A 23 -3.14 -0.73 -13.32
N GLU A 24 -3.48 -1.86 -13.95
CA GLU A 24 -4.26 -1.88 -15.18
C GLU A 24 -5.64 -2.46 -14.87
N ILE A 25 -6.68 -1.67 -15.10
CA ILE A 25 -8.07 -2.05 -14.85
C ILE A 25 -8.96 -1.46 -15.93
N GLU A 26 -9.85 -2.28 -16.51
CA GLU A 26 -10.75 -1.86 -17.59
C GLU A 26 -10.03 -1.17 -18.78
N GLY A 27 -8.79 -1.57 -19.08
CA GLY A 27 -7.97 -0.97 -20.14
C GLY A 27 -7.35 0.38 -19.80
N ASN A 28 -7.58 0.91 -18.59
CA ASN A 28 -6.96 2.13 -18.09
C ASN A 28 -5.74 1.79 -17.23
N ARG A 29 -4.64 2.52 -17.43
CA ARG A 29 -3.40 2.34 -16.64
C ARG A 29 -3.21 3.49 -15.66
N TRP A 30 -3.15 3.14 -14.39
CA TRP A 30 -2.95 4.05 -13.26
C TRP A 30 -1.59 3.86 -12.63
N VAL A 31 -0.98 4.96 -12.19
CA VAL A 31 0.29 4.95 -11.46
C VAL A 31 0.13 5.73 -10.17
N PHE A 32 0.30 5.07 -9.03
CA PHE A 32 0.19 5.67 -7.70
C PHE A 32 1.55 5.70 -7.01
N PRO A 33 2.04 6.83 -6.51
CA PRO A 33 3.19 6.84 -5.62
C PRO A 33 2.81 6.18 -4.29
N VAL A 34 3.71 5.37 -3.74
CA VAL A 34 3.54 4.74 -2.41
C VAL A 34 4.86 4.82 -1.64
N ASP A 35 4.76 4.92 -0.32
CA ASP A 35 5.92 4.89 0.55
C ASP A 35 6.54 3.49 0.58
N GLU A 36 5.69 2.47 0.73
CA GLU A 36 6.10 1.08 0.98
C GLU A 36 5.16 0.05 0.34
N ILE A 37 5.71 -1.11 -0.02
CA ILE A 37 4.96 -2.31 -0.44
C ILE A 37 5.46 -3.44 0.43
N PHE A 38 4.58 -4.04 1.23
CA PHE A 38 4.95 -5.12 2.15
C PHE A 38 5.11 -6.46 1.42
N THR A 39 4.00 -7.11 1.11
CA THR A 39 3.97 -8.41 0.43
C THR A 39 2.54 -8.72 -0.04
N VAL A 40 2.38 -9.77 -0.83
CA VAL A 40 1.06 -10.34 -1.14
C VAL A 40 0.65 -11.24 0.03
N GLN A 41 -0.49 -10.94 0.63
CA GLN A 41 -1.05 -11.66 1.77
C GLN A 41 -2.38 -12.31 1.37
N ARG A 42 -2.59 -13.55 1.82
CA ARG A 42 -3.87 -14.25 1.66
C ARG A 42 -4.61 -14.16 2.99
N PHE A 43 -5.90 -13.88 2.92
CA PHE A 43 -6.79 -13.84 4.06
C PHE A 43 -8.10 -14.54 3.69
N HIS A 44 -8.82 -15.02 4.71
CA HIS A 44 -10.13 -15.63 4.58
C HIS A 44 -11.23 -14.57 4.69
N ALA A 45 -12.37 -14.80 4.04
CA ALA A 45 -13.49 -13.86 4.06
C ALA A 45 -14.06 -13.61 5.46
N ASN A 46 -13.92 -14.55 6.40
CA ASN A 46 -14.33 -14.37 7.80
C ASN A 46 -13.39 -13.46 8.61
N GLU A 47 -12.23 -13.08 8.06
CA GLU A 47 -11.31 -12.10 8.64
C GLU A 47 -11.67 -10.66 8.24
N LEU A 48 -12.60 -10.48 7.29
CA LEU A 48 -13.09 -9.17 6.87
C LEU A 48 -14.00 -8.58 7.94
N LEU A 49 -13.68 -7.34 8.31
CA LEU A 49 -14.49 -6.52 9.21
C LEU A 49 -15.16 -5.40 8.41
N ASP A 50 -16.38 -5.03 8.81
CA ASP A 50 -17.08 -3.89 8.23
C ASP A 50 -16.21 -2.62 8.29
N ALA A 51 -16.26 -1.84 7.22
CA ALA A 51 -15.67 -0.51 7.24
C ALA A 51 -16.37 0.34 8.33
N PRO A 52 -15.64 1.20 9.07
CA PRO A 52 -16.25 2.01 10.12
C PRO A 52 -17.26 2.97 9.49
N ALA A 53 -18.47 3.06 10.03
CA ALA A 53 -19.57 3.90 9.51
C ALA A 53 -19.33 5.43 9.62
N VAL A 54 -18.10 5.86 9.89
CA VAL A 54 -17.76 7.28 10.09
C VAL A 54 -17.47 7.94 8.74
N ILE A 55 -18.53 8.47 8.14
CA ILE A 55 -18.56 9.12 6.81
C ILE A 55 -17.88 10.51 6.80
N SER A 56 -17.23 10.94 7.89
CA SER A 56 -16.69 12.30 8.00
C SER A 56 -15.24 12.48 7.51
N ASN A 57 -14.51 11.39 7.22
CA ASN A 57 -13.12 11.46 6.77
C ASN A 57 -12.94 10.85 5.38
N ALA A 58 -12.42 11.64 4.43
CA ALA A 58 -12.16 11.24 3.04
C ALA A 58 -11.33 9.95 2.89
N THR A 59 -10.52 9.61 3.89
CA THR A 59 -9.70 8.38 3.92
C THR A 59 -10.53 7.09 3.94
N TYR A 60 -11.75 7.12 4.46
CA TYR A 60 -12.62 5.92 4.53
C TYR A 60 -13.62 5.82 3.38
N THR A 61 -13.74 6.85 2.55
CA THR A 61 -14.71 6.89 1.43
C THR A 61 -14.52 5.74 0.44
N TYR A 62 -13.28 5.25 0.29
CA TYR A 62 -12.94 4.17 -0.63
C TYR A 62 -12.61 2.85 0.09
N THR A 63 -12.96 2.70 1.36
CA THR A 63 -12.72 1.45 2.10
C THR A 63 -13.95 0.55 2.01
N LYS A 64 -13.78 -0.65 1.44
CA LYS A 64 -14.82 -1.70 1.39
C LYS A 64 -14.87 -2.49 2.70
N TRP A 65 -13.70 -2.87 3.20
CA TRP A 65 -13.54 -3.69 4.41
C TRP A 65 -12.28 -3.31 5.18
N ILE A 66 -12.16 -3.81 6.42
CA ILE A 66 -10.93 -3.79 7.19
C ILE A 66 -10.42 -5.22 7.38
N ILE A 67 -9.11 -5.41 7.26
CA ILE A 67 -8.41 -6.64 7.61
C ILE A 67 -7.52 -6.36 8.81
N ASN A 68 -7.56 -7.24 9.83
CA ASN A 68 -6.56 -7.23 10.89
C ASN A 68 -5.32 -7.97 10.38
N TRP A 69 -4.26 -7.23 10.09
CA TRP A 69 -2.97 -7.79 9.68
C TRP A 69 -1.94 -7.52 10.76
N GLN A 70 -1.51 -8.60 11.44
CA GLN A 70 -0.66 -8.51 12.63
C GLN A 70 -1.31 -7.63 13.71
N ASP A 71 -0.63 -6.59 14.16
CA ASP A 71 -1.10 -5.59 15.13
C ASP A 71 -1.72 -4.35 14.46
N LYS A 72 -1.95 -4.41 13.14
CA LYS A 72 -2.44 -3.28 12.33
C LYS A 72 -3.81 -3.56 11.72
N LYS A 73 -4.61 -2.49 11.58
CA LYS A 73 -5.80 -2.48 10.72
C LYS A 73 -5.40 -1.99 9.33
N VAL A 74 -5.70 -2.80 8.32
CA VAL A 74 -5.43 -2.48 6.92
C VAL A 74 -6.76 -2.30 6.20
N ASN A 75 -6.89 -1.20 5.47
CA ASN A 75 -8.07 -0.95 4.64
C ASN A 75 -8.01 -1.81 3.38
N TYR A 76 -9.06 -2.55 3.13
CA TYR A 76 -9.34 -3.13 1.82
C TYR A 76 -10.09 -2.09 0.99
N LEU A 77 -9.51 -1.66 -0.12
CA LEU A 77 -10.10 -0.62 -0.96
C LEU A 77 -11.27 -1.17 -1.78
N ASP A 78 -12.32 -0.37 -1.93
CA ASP A 78 -13.38 -0.58 -2.90
C ASP A 78 -12.87 -0.13 -4.27
N ASP A 79 -12.35 -1.10 -5.03
CA ASP A 79 -11.77 -0.89 -6.34
C ASP A 79 -12.79 -0.35 -7.35
N GLU A 80 -14.02 -0.88 -7.34
CA GLU A 80 -15.12 -0.40 -8.18
C GLU A 80 -15.38 1.09 -7.94
N LEU A 81 -15.62 1.49 -6.68
CA LEU A 81 -15.89 2.89 -6.34
C LEU A 81 -14.68 3.81 -6.59
N LEU A 82 -13.48 3.34 -6.26
CA LEU A 82 -12.24 4.09 -6.45
C LEU A 82 -12.02 4.40 -7.93
N PHE A 83 -12.01 3.38 -8.80
CA PHE A 83 -11.72 3.57 -10.21
C PHE A 83 -12.88 4.25 -10.95
N TYR A 84 -14.14 3.99 -10.59
CA TYR A 84 -15.28 4.78 -11.08
C TYR A 84 -15.07 6.29 -10.81
N THR A 85 -14.69 6.64 -9.58
CA THR A 85 -14.50 8.04 -9.19
C THR A 85 -13.29 8.66 -9.88
N LEU A 86 -12.19 7.93 -10.00
CA LEU A 86 -10.98 8.39 -10.68
C LEU A 86 -11.24 8.62 -12.18
N ASN A 87 -11.87 7.67 -12.86
CA ASN A 87 -12.26 7.78 -14.27
C ASN A 87 -13.12 9.02 -14.52
N ARG A 88 -14.09 9.31 -13.64
CA ARG A 88 -14.93 10.52 -13.72
C ARG A 88 -14.20 11.84 -13.46
N LYS A 89 -13.04 11.84 -12.81
CA LYS A 89 -12.28 13.08 -12.54
C LYS A 89 -11.32 13.45 -13.66
N ILE A 90 -10.91 12.47 -14.46
CA ILE A 90 -9.96 12.66 -15.56
C ILE A 90 -10.64 12.85 -16.93
N THR A 91 -11.94 12.54 -17.03
CA THR A 91 -12.78 12.71 -18.23
C THR A 91 -13.60 13.99 -18.11
#